data_AF-A0A6U3AP15-F1
#
_entry.id   AF-A0A6U3AP15-F1
#
_cell.length_a   1.000
_cell.length_b   1.000
_cell.length_c   1.000
_cell.angle_alpha   90.00
_cell.angle_beta   90.00
_cell.angle_gamma   90.00
#
_symmetry.space_group_name_H-M   'P 1'
#
loop_
_entity.id
_entity.type
_entity.pdbx_description
1 polymer ?
#
loop_
_entity_poly.entity_id
_entity_poly.type
_entity_poly.pdbx_seq_one_letter_code
_entity_poly.pdbx_strand_id
1 'polypeptide(L)'
;LKSITRDIGVIRLQLAVIYDDQDVMEEMINKLDVIPAYDNLVGRQHVRLTYTGIAALLSKNRNKPTNQKWAAKAMGFFEKLTKLDSPNAKPVHACLQALDKPSIEAFDAAIEACRDADLANLGALMNERCGMWLMKRHVTGEKENERSGCSLWLPHADNRNDSSWVDPNMYTDYLKGALILYHSWGAKGKVSQLEERYSFLRGAIKR
;
A
#
# COMPACT_ATOMS: atom_id res chain seq x y z
N LEU A 1 9.06 -16.43 -24.37
CA LEU A 1 8.86 -14.96 -24.47
C LEU A 1 7.79 -14.42 -23.52
N LYS A 2 6.53 -14.90 -23.56
CA LYS A 2 5.44 -14.35 -22.69
C LYS A 2 5.74 -14.36 -21.18
N SER A 3 6.42 -15.41 -20.67
CA SER A 3 6.83 -15.46 -19.24
C SER A 3 7.82 -14.35 -18.88
N ILE A 4 8.85 -14.13 -19.70
CA ILE A 4 9.89 -13.13 -19.45
C ILE A 4 9.28 -11.72 -19.46
N THR A 5 8.45 -11.41 -20.46
CA THR A 5 7.77 -10.11 -20.55
C THR A 5 6.91 -9.83 -19.32
N ARG A 6 6.19 -10.83 -18.84
CA ARG A 6 5.37 -10.71 -17.63
C ARG A 6 6.26 -10.45 -16.40
N ASP A 7 7.30 -11.23 -16.21
CA ASP A 7 8.14 -11.15 -15.01
C ASP A 7 8.87 -9.80 -14.96
N ILE A 8 9.39 -9.30 -16.10
CA ILE A 8 9.92 -7.94 -16.24
C ILE A 8 8.85 -6.88 -15.95
N GLY A 9 7.64 -7.06 -16.50
CA GLY A 9 6.53 -6.12 -16.28
C GLY A 9 6.13 -6.02 -14.81
N VAL A 10 6.09 -7.14 -14.09
CA VAL A 10 5.78 -7.17 -12.65
C VAL A 10 6.88 -6.50 -11.83
N ILE A 11 8.16 -6.72 -12.15
CA ILE A 11 9.28 -6.03 -11.48
C ILE A 11 9.22 -4.52 -11.73
N ARG A 12 8.98 -4.08 -12.97
CA ARG A 12 8.81 -2.65 -13.29
C ARG A 12 7.63 -2.04 -12.53
N LEU A 13 6.52 -2.77 -12.43
CA LEU A 13 5.34 -2.34 -11.69
C LEU A 13 5.63 -2.21 -10.18
N GLN A 14 6.34 -3.19 -9.60
CA GLN A 14 6.76 -3.15 -8.20
C GLN A 14 7.62 -1.92 -7.91
N LEU A 15 8.61 -1.62 -8.77
CA LEU A 15 9.43 -0.42 -8.64
C LEU A 15 8.60 0.86 -8.78
N ALA A 16 7.66 0.90 -9.73
CA ALA A 16 6.77 2.04 -9.89
C ALA A 16 5.89 2.29 -8.65
N VAL A 17 5.40 1.23 -8.01
CA VAL A 17 4.66 1.32 -6.73
C VAL A 17 5.54 1.90 -5.62
N ILE A 18 6.80 1.45 -5.51
CA ILE A 18 7.74 1.90 -4.47
C ILE A 18 8.14 3.36 -4.68
N TYR A 19 8.40 3.78 -5.92
CA TYR A 19 8.82 5.15 -6.24
C TYR A 19 7.66 6.11 -6.52
N ASP A 20 6.42 5.64 -6.39
CA ASP A 20 5.20 6.39 -6.69
C ASP A 20 5.15 6.93 -8.13
N ASP A 21 5.67 6.17 -9.08
CA ASP A 21 5.66 6.50 -10.51
C ASP A 21 4.32 6.12 -11.14
N GLN A 22 3.41 7.10 -11.16
CA GLN A 22 2.03 6.94 -11.58
C GLN A 22 1.89 6.58 -13.07
N ASP A 23 2.77 7.12 -13.91
CA ASP A 23 2.72 6.91 -15.36
C ASP A 23 3.21 5.48 -15.70
N VAL A 24 4.29 5.03 -15.05
CA VAL A 24 4.78 3.66 -15.20
C VAL A 24 3.81 2.64 -14.60
N MET A 25 3.13 2.96 -13.48
CA MET A 25 2.09 2.09 -12.94
C MET A 25 0.96 1.85 -13.94
N GLU A 26 0.43 2.92 -14.56
CA GLU A 26 -0.63 2.80 -15.55
C GLU A 26 -0.16 2.07 -16.82
N GLU A 27 1.04 2.39 -17.32
CA GLU A 27 1.67 1.70 -18.46
C GLU A 27 1.76 0.19 -18.19
N MET A 28 2.27 -0.20 -17.02
CA MET A 28 2.49 -1.60 -16.67
C MET A 28 1.18 -2.36 -16.42
N ILE A 29 0.17 -1.74 -15.79
CA ILE A 29 -1.16 -2.37 -15.64
C ILE A 29 -1.75 -2.69 -17.01
N ASN A 30 -1.73 -1.74 -17.96
CA ASN A 30 -2.27 -1.96 -19.31
C ASN A 30 -1.50 -3.07 -20.05
N LYS A 31 -0.16 -3.08 -19.95
CA LYS A 31 0.69 -4.12 -20.57
C LYS A 31 0.47 -5.51 -19.96
N LEU A 32 0.24 -5.58 -18.65
CA LEU A 32 -0.02 -6.85 -17.97
C LEU A 32 -1.47 -7.32 -18.19
N ASP A 33 -2.42 -6.45 -18.51
CA ASP A 33 -3.84 -6.81 -18.66
C ASP A 33 -4.09 -7.86 -19.75
N VAL A 34 -3.30 -7.82 -20.83
CA VAL A 34 -3.39 -8.77 -21.94
C VAL A 34 -2.79 -10.14 -21.64
N ILE A 35 -2.09 -10.28 -20.50
CA ILE A 35 -1.47 -11.54 -20.07
C ILE A 35 -2.37 -12.20 -19.03
N PRO A 36 -2.75 -13.49 -19.17
CA PRO A 36 -3.56 -14.18 -18.17
C PRO A 36 -2.97 -14.05 -16.76
N ALA A 37 -3.80 -13.73 -15.77
CA ALA A 37 -3.36 -13.54 -14.38
C ALA A 37 -2.87 -14.84 -13.72
N TYR A 38 -3.42 -15.97 -14.15
CA TYR A 38 -3.09 -17.30 -13.66
C TYR A 38 -1.66 -17.69 -14.04
N ASP A 39 -0.95 -18.30 -13.10
CA ASP A 39 0.37 -18.89 -13.30
C ASP A 39 0.43 -20.25 -12.62
N ASN A 40 1.09 -21.22 -13.24
CA ASN A 40 1.34 -22.52 -12.65
C ASN A 40 2.24 -22.41 -11.40
N LEU A 41 3.07 -21.36 -11.31
CA LEU A 41 3.85 -21.04 -10.12
C LEU A 41 3.09 -20.04 -9.25
N VAL A 42 2.52 -20.56 -8.15
CA VAL A 42 1.73 -19.80 -7.17
C VAL A 42 2.45 -18.53 -6.69
N GLY A 43 3.77 -18.61 -6.44
CA GLY A 43 4.56 -17.46 -6.02
C GLY A 43 4.55 -16.31 -7.04
N ARG A 44 4.63 -16.61 -8.35
CA ARG A 44 4.58 -15.57 -9.40
C ARG A 44 3.20 -14.93 -9.48
N GLN A 45 2.15 -15.74 -9.39
CA GLN A 45 0.78 -15.22 -9.33
C GLN A 45 0.57 -14.33 -8.11
N HIS A 46 1.10 -14.73 -6.94
CA HIS A 46 1.01 -13.98 -5.69
C HIS A 46 1.67 -12.60 -5.83
N VAL A 47 2.92 -12.54 -6.28
CA VAL A 47 3.66 -11.28 -6.47
C VAL A 47 2.95 -10.37 -7.48
N ARG A 48 2.50 -10.93 -8.60
CA ARG A 48 1.77 -10.16 -9.61
C ARG A 48 0.49 -9.54 -9.04
N LEU A 49 -0.37 -10.35 -8.41
CA LEU A 49 -1.63 -9.86 -7.87
C LEU A 49 -1.42 -8.83 -6.76
N THR A 50 -0.37 -8.99 -5.95
CA THR A 50 0.03 -8.02 -4.92
C THR A 50 0.25 -6.65 -5.55
N TYR A 51 1.21 -6.55 -6.49
CA TYR A 51 1.60 -5.25 -7.03
C TYR A 51 0.61 -4.67 -8.04
N THR A 52 -0.10 -5.51 -8.80
CA THR A 52 -1.18 -5.01 -9.68
C THR A 52 -2.39 -4.52 -8.90
N GLY A 53 -2.75 -5.18 -7.80
CA GLY A 53 -3.81 -4.71 -6.90
C GLY A 53 -3.45 -3.38 -6.22
N ILE A 54 -2.25 -3.31 -5.64
CA ILE A 54 -1.74 -2.09 -5.00
C ILE A 54 -1.66 -0.92 -5.99
N ALA A 55 -1.05 -1.14 -7.16
CA ALA A 55 -0.93 -0.10 -8.18
C ALA A 55 -2.29 0.39 -8.68
N ALA A 56 -3.27 -0.51 -8.83
CA ALA A 56 -4.61 -0.14 -9.25
C ALA A 56 -5.33 0.76 -8.23
N LEU A 57 -5.12 0.52 -6.93
CA LEU A 57 -5.66 1.36 -5.85
C LEU A 57 -4.94 2.69 -5.70
N LEU A 58 -3.63 2.73 -5.99
CA LEU A 58 -2.80 3.94 -5.93
C LEU A 58 -2.86 4.81 -7.19
N SER A 59 -3.36 4.28 -8.30
CA SER A 59 -3.40 4.99 -9.58
C SER A 59 -4.26 6.26 -9.49
N LYS A 60 -3.78 7.37 -10.08
CA LYS A 60 -4.55 8.61 -10.28
C LYS A 60 -5.93 8.34 -10.93
N ASN A 61 -5.99 7.36 -11.83
CA ASN A 61 -7.19 6.95 -12.55
C ASN A 61 -7.87 5.73 -11.89
N ARG A 62 -8.03 5.72 -10.56
CA ARG A 62 -8.60 4.58 -9.81
C ARG A 62 -9.95 4.09 -10.37
N ASN A 63 -10.76 4.99 -10.93
CA ASN A 63 -12.07 4.68 -11.50
C ASN A 63 -12.01 4.07 -12.91
N LYS A 64 -10.82 3.97 -13.53
CA LYS A 64 -10.66 3.30 -14.82
C LYS A 64 -11.09 1.84 -14.69
N PRO A 65 -11.91 1.29 -15.61
CA PRO A 65 -12.42 -0.09 -15.50
C PRO A 65 -11.31 -1.14 -15.30
N THR A 66 -10.17 -0.98 -15.98
CA THR A 66 -9.01 -1.86 -15.82
C THR A 66 -8.47 -1.85 -14.39
N ASN A 67 -8.38 -0.68 -13.77
CA ASN A 67 -7.89 -0.55 -12.39
C ASN A 67 -8.88 -1.17 -11.41
N GLN A 68 -10.18 -0.87 -11.55
CA GLN A 68 -11.23 -1.48 -10.71
C GLN A 68 -11.23 -3.01 -10.81
N LYS A 69 -11.12 -3.55 -12.03
CA LYS A 69 -10.98 -4.98 -12.29
C LYS A 69 -9.81 -5.59 -11.53
N TRP A 70 -8.62 -4.97 -11.59
CA TRP A 70 -7.42 -5.51 -10.94
C TRP A 70 -7.44 -5.36 -9.43
N ALA A 71 -7.95 -4.24 -8.89
CA ALA A 71 -8.14 -4.05 -7.46
C ALA A 71 -9.10 -5.11 -6.89
N ALA A 72 -10.28 -5.28 -7.51
CA ALA A 72 -11.27 -6.27 -7.09
C ALA A 72 -10.72 -7.72 -7.20
N LYS A 73 -9.98 -8.01 -8.27
CA LYS A 73 -9.37 -9.33 -8.48
C LYS A 73 -8.32 -9.65 -7.43
N ALA A 74 -7.45 -8.71 -7.08
CA ALA A 74 -6.46 -8.88 -6.04
C ALA A 74 -7.14 -9.04 -4.67
N MET A 75 -8.08 -8.16 -4.34
CA MET A 75 -8.83 -8.20 -3.09
C MET A 75 -9.51 -9.58 -2.88
N GLY A 76 -10.31 -10.03 -3.84
CA GLY A 76 -11.00 -11.32 -3.74
C GLY A 76 -10.07 -12.54 -3.75
N PHE A 77 -8.87 -12.43 -4.33
CA PHE A 77 -7.87 -13.50 -4.27
C PHE A 77 -7.25 -13.62 -2.87
N PHE A 78 -6.77 -12.50 -2.31
CA PHE A 78 -6.12 -12.52 -1.01
C PHE A 78 -7.11 -12.67 0.15
N GLU A 79 -8.36 -12.24 0.00
CA GLU A 79 -9.43 -12.52 0.97
C GLU A 79 -9.64 -14.04 1.10
N LYS A 80 -9.75 -14.75 -0.03
CA LYS A 80 -9.91 -16.22 -0.05
C LYS A 80 -8.72 -16.93 0.59
N LEU A 81 -7.50 -16.52 0.27
CA LEU A 81 -6.31 -17.12 0.87
C LEU A 81 -6.16 -16.81 2.35
N THR A 82 -6.58 -15.62 2.80
CA THR A 82 -6.60 -15.27 4.22
C THR A 82 -7.59 -16.14 5.00
N LYS A 83 -8.77 -16.44 4.42
CA LYS A 83 -9.73 -17.40 5.00
C LYS A 83 -9.21 -18.84 5.07
N LEU A 84 -8.15 -19.15 4.33
CA LEU A 84 -7.46 -20.44 4.36
C LEU A 84 -6.17 -20.37 5.19
N ASP A 85 -6.03 -19.36 6.06
CA ASP A 85 -4.88 -19.13 6.93
C ASP A 85 -3.53 -19.09 6.20
N SER A 86 -3.52 -18.60 4.96
CA SER A 86 -2.26 -18.41 4.24
C SER A 86 -1.45 -17.27 4.88
N PRO A 87 -0.26 -17.55 5.44
CA PRO A 87 0.50 -16.56 6.22
C PRO A 87 0.95 -15.36 5.37
N ASN A 88 1.20 -15.60 4.08
CA ASN A 88 1.67 -14.57 3.16
C ASN A 88 0.53 -13.74 2.54
N ALA A 89 -0.72 -14.24 2.59
CA ALA A 89 -1.86 -13.55 2.01
C ALA A 89 -2.43 -12.48 2.94
N LYS A 90 -2.43 -12.76 4.26
CA LYS A 90 -2.93 -11.85 5.30
C LYS A 90 -2.33 -10.44 5.22
N PRO A 91 -1.00 -10.25 5.19
CA PRO A 91 -0.42 -8.90 5.07
C PRO A 91 -0.81 -8.19 3.78
N VAL A 92 -0.87 -8.92 2.65
CA VAL A 92 -1.24 -8.32 1.36
C VAL A 92 -2.70 -7.91 1.35
N HIS A 93 -3.60 -8.73 1.88
CA HIS A 93 -5.01 -8.39 2.01
C HIS A 93 -5.20 -7.14 2.87
N ALA A 94 -4.54 -7.07 4.03
CA ALA A 94 -4.60 -5.90 4.91
C ALA A 94 -4.08 -4.63 4.20
N CYS A 95 -2.98 -4.71 3.46
CA CYS A 95 -2.48 -3.59 2.65
C CYS A 95 -3.52 -3.12 1.63
N LEU A 96 -4.17 -4.04 0.91
CA LEU A 96 -5.20 -3.69 -0.07
C LEU A 96 -6.41 -3.02 0.61
N GLN A 97 -6.83 -3.50 1.78
CA GLN A 97 -7.92 -2.91 2.55
C GLN A 97 -7.58 -1.48 3.00
N ALA A 98 -6.37 -1.26 3.53
CA ALA A 98 -5.92 0.06 3.96
C ALA A 98 -5.85 1.07 2.80
N LEU A 99 -5.44 0.62 1.61
CA LEU A 99 -5.44 1.47 0.42
C LEU A 99 -6.85 1.72 -0.15
N ASP A 100 -7.74 0.73 -0.05
CA ASP A 100 -9.11 0.85 -0.56
C ASP A 100 -9.96 1.78 0.32
N LYS A 101 -9.85 1.60 1.65
CA LYS A 101 -10.56 2.36 2.69
C LYS A 101 -9.56 2.85 3.74
N PRO A 102 -8.88 3.98 3.47
CA PRO A 102 -7.83 4.50 4.35
C PRO A 102 -8.37 4.93 5.72
N SER A 103 -7.78 4.36 6.78
CA SER A 103 -7.87 4.82 8.17
C SER A 103 -6.55 4.52 8.87
N ILE A 104 -6.29 5.18 10.00
CA ILE A 104 -5.08 4.94 10.81
C ILE A 104 -5.04 3.46 11.23
N GLU A 105 -6.15 2.95 11.74
CA GLU A 105 -6.30 1.58 12.22
C GLU A 105 -6.09 0.56 11.09
N ALA A 106 -6.58 0.87 9.88
CA ALA A 106 -6.40 0.00 8.72
C ALA A 106 -4.92 -0.05 8.29
N PHE A 107 -4.22 1.09 8.30
CA PHE A 107 -2.79 1.12 8.03
C PHE A 107 -1.97 0.43 9.12
N ASP A 108 -2.27 0.65 10.39
CA ASP A 108 -1.59 -0.03 11.51
C ASP A 108 -1.76 -1.54 11.42
N ALA A 109 -2.99 -2.02 11.19
CA ALA A 109 -3.25 -3.44 10.98
C ALA A 109 -2.45 -4.01 9.81
N ALA A 110 -2.31 -3.26 8.71
CA ALA A 110 -1.50 -3.68 7.56
C ALA A 110 0.01 -3.70 7.86
N ILE A 111 0.52 -2.68 8.58
CA ILE A 111 1.93 -2.58 8.97
C ILE A 111 2.31 -3.72 9.92
N GLU A 112 1.48 -3.97 10.94
CA GLU A 112 1.67 -5.06 11.90
C GLU A 112 1.64 -6.42 11.20
N ALA A 113 0.66 -6.66 10.31
CA ALA A 113 0.61 -7.89 9.54
C ALA A 113 1.85 -8.07 8.64
N CYS A 114 2.39 -7.00 8.05
CA CYS A 114 3.63 -7.07 7.28
C CYS A 114 4.84 -7.38 8.16
N ARG A 115 4.91 -6.82 9.37
CA ARG A 115 5.98 -7.12 10.33
C ARG A 115 5.95 -8.58 10.76
N ASP A 116 4.78 -9.10 11.10
CA ASP A 116 4.60 -10.50 11.51
C ASP A 116 4.98 -11.50 10.39
N ALA A 117 4.85 -11.09 9.14
CA ALA A 117 5.20 -11.89 7.95
C ALA A 117 6.60 -11.58 7.37
N ASP A 118 7.41 -10.75 8.04
CA ASP A 118 8.74 -10.31 7.57
C ASP A 118 8.74 -9.67 6.16
N LEU A 119 7.66 -8.96 5.83
CA LEU A 119 7.50 -8.24 4.56
C LEU A 119 7.87 -6.76 4.72
N ALA A 120 9.13 -6.50 5.08
CA ALA A 120 9.64 -5.15 5.38
C ALA A 120 9.36 -4.14 4.25
N ASN A 121 9.41 -4.56 2.99
CA ASN A 121 9.13 -3.72 1.83
C ASN A 121 7.67 -3.25 1.77
N LEU A 122 6.70 -4.11 2.11
CA LEU A 122 5.29 -3.73 2.17
C LEU A 122 4.99 -2.91 3.43
N GLY A 123 5.62 -3.26 4.56
CA GLY A 123 5.54 -2.45 5.79
C GLY A 123 6.04 -1.02 5.57
N ALA A 124 7.17 -0.86 4.86
CA ALA A 124 7.71 0.44 4.49
C ALA A 124 6.73 1.24 3.61
N LEU A 125 6.16 0.56 2.60
CA LEU A 125 5.16 1.16 1.71
C LEU A 125 3.93 1.61 2.48
N MET A 126 3.37 0.78 3.38
CA MET A 126 2.17 1.14 4.14
C MET A 126 2.43 2.30 5.10
N ASN A 127 3.60 2.34 5.75
CA ASN A 127 4.04 3.50 6.53
C ASN A 127 4.08 4.76 5.65
N GLU A 128 4.71 4.70 4.47
CA GLU A 128 4.78 5.85 3.56
C GLU A 128 3.39 6.32 3.13
N ARG A 129 2.51 5.38 2.75
CA ARG A 129 1.15 5.71 2.28
C ARG A 129 0.27 6.28 3.39
N CYS A 130 0.39 5.79 4.63
CA CYS A 130 -0.29 6.37 5.79
C CYS A 130 0.20 7.80 6.05
N GLY A 131 1.52 8.00 6.13
CA GLY A 131 2.11 9.31 6.34
C GLY A 131 1.72 10.32 5.25
N MET A 132 1.75 9.93 3.98
CA MET A 132 1.30 10.78 2.87
C MET A 132 -0.19 11.11 2.96
N TRP A 133 -1.03 10.14 3.33
CA TRP A 133 -2.48 10.34 3.47
C TRP A 133 -2.80 11.31 4.61
N LEU A 134 -2.18 11.14 5.78
CA LEU A 134 -2.33 12.05 6.92
C LEU A 134 -1.80 13.46 6.61
N MET A 135 -0.64 13.56 5.98
CA MET A 135 -0.06 14.85 5.58
C MET A 135 -0.96 15.58 4.59
N LYS A 136 -1.54 14.87 3.60
CA LYS A 136 -2.50 15.48 2.66
C LYS A 136 -3.69 16.06 3.42
N ARG A 137 -4.28 15.33 4.37
CA ARG A 137 -5.43 15.80 5.16
C ARG A 137 -5.08 17.00 6.04
N HIS A 138 -3.89 17.02 6.63
CA HIS A 138 -3.41 18.17 7.38
C HIS A 138 -3.28 19.42 6.49
N VAL A 139 -2.79 19.27 5.25
CA VAL A 139 -2.64 20.39 4.31
C VAL A 139 -3.98 20.84 3.70
N THR A 140 -4.87 19.91 3.35
CA THR A 140 -6.16 20.22 2.69
C THR A 140 -7.28 20.57 3.65
N GLY A 141 -7.15 20.25 4.95
CA GLY A 141 -8.22 20.39 5.94
C GLY A 141 -9.39 19.43 5.72
N GLU A 142 -9.23 18.39 4.88
CA GLU A 142 -10.28 17.41 4.60
C GLU A 142 -10.59 16.57 5.86
N LYS A 143 -11.79 16.79 6.41
CA LYS A 143 -12.38 15.95 7.46
C LYS A 143 -12.76 14.57 6.91
N GLU A 144 -12.90 13.60 7.81
CA GLU A 144 -13.28 12.23 7.51
C GLU A 144 -14.75 12.16 7.12
N ASN A 145 -15.10 12.62 5.91
CA ASN A 145 -16.46 12.53 5.44
C ASN A 145 -16.78 11.07 5.08
N GLU A 146 -17.40 10.36 6.01
CA GLU A 146 -18.60 9.49 5.92
C GLU A 146 -19.01 8.94 4.52
N ARG A 147 -18.07 8.55 3.66
CA ARG A 147 -18.34 7.83 2.40
C ARG A 147 -18.04 6.33 2.47
N SER A 148 -17.68 5.82 3.64
CA SER A 148 -17.69 4.38 3.88
C SER A 148 -19.05 4.00 4.48
N GLY A 149 -20.05 3.86 3.60
CA GLY A 149 -21.28 3.14 3.93
C GLY A 149 -20.95 1.68 4.24
N CYS A 150 -20.54 1.42 5.47
CA CYS A 150 -20.43 0.09 6.05
C CYS A 150 -20.75 0.18 7.54
N SER A 151 -22.01 0.53 7.82
CA SER A 151 -22.65 0.24 9.08
C SER A 151 -22.89 -1.27 9.14
N LEU A 152 -22.01 -2.02 9.81
CA LEU A 152 -22.34 -3.35 10.32
C LEU A 152 -21.37 -3.77 11.44
N TRP A 153 -21.83 -3.56 12.68
CA TRP A 153 -21.41 -4.15 13.97
C TRP A 153 -19.93 -4.11 14.40
N LEU A 154 -19.59 -3.10 15.20
CA LEU A 154 -18.71 -3.28 16.36
C LEU A 154 -19.37 -2.64 17.60
N PRO A 155 -19.30 -3.27 18.78
CA PRO A 155 -19.97 -2.79 19.99
C PRO A 155 -19.24 -1.58 20.57
N HIS A 156 -20.04 -0.63 21.04
CA HIS A 156 -19.71 0.63 21.71
C HIS A 156 -18.28 0.75 22.25
N ALA A 157 -17.45 1.50 21.53
CA ALA A 157 -16.33 2.22 22.12
C ALA A 157 -16.83 3.63 22.48
N ASP A 158 -16.59 4.01 23.73
CA ASP A 158 -17.03 5.24 24.34
C ASP A 158 -16.67 6.50 23.55
N ASN A 159 -17.61 7.42 23.63
CA ASN A 159 -17.61 8.82 23.23
C ASN A 159 -16.28 9.53 23.56
N ARG A 160 -15.28 9.45 22.69
CA ARG A 160 -14.08 10.31 22.74
C ARG A 160 -14.28 11.48 21.78
N ASN A 161 -14.58 12.62 22.40
CA ASN A 161 -14.32 13.99 21.95
C ASN A 161 -13.79 14.17 20.52
N ASP A 162 -14.66 14.81 19.74
CA ASP A 162 -14.42 15.60 18.54
C ASP A 162 -13.18 16.54 18.68
N SER A 163 -12.00 15.97 18.44
CA SER A 163 -10.75 16.69 18.24
C SER A 163 -10.28 16.36 16.83
N SER A 164 -10.90 17.01 15.84
CA SER A 164 -10.65 16.82 14.41
C SER A 164 -9.26 17.30 13.93
N TRP A 165 -8.27 17.35 14.81
CA TRP A 165 -6.89 17.73 14.52
C TRP A 165 -6.02 16.47 14.59
N VAL A 166 -5.61 15.99 13.42
CA VAL A 166 -4.52 15.02 13.32
C VAL A 166 -3.28 15.70 13.90
N ASP A 167 -2.69 15.14 14.95
CA ASP A 167 -1.43 15.65 15.49
C ASP A 167 -0.40 15.72 14.34
N PRO A 168 0.17 16.91 14.05
CA PRO A 168 1.17 17.08 12.99
C PRO A 168 2.35 16.12 13.12
N ASN A 169 2.62 15.59 14.32
CA ASN A 169 3.68 14.61 14.53
C ASN A 169 3.34 13.23 13.96
N MET A 170 2.06 12.85 13.85
CA MET A 170 1.68 11.50 13.42
C MET A 170 2.17 11.14 12.03
N TYR A 171 1.98 12.03 11.03
CA TYR A 171 2.46 11.74 9.68
C TYR A 171 4.00 11.67 9.63
N THR A 172 4.69 12.42 10.49
CA THR A 172 6.15 12.36 10.58
C THR A 172 6.63 11.02 11.12
N ASP A 173 5.91 10.44 12.08
CA ASP A 173 6.28 9.15 12.68
C ASP A 173 6.11 8.00 11.69
N TYR A 174 5.02 7.98 10.91
CA TYR A 174 4.87 7.03 9.81
C TYR A 174 5.95 7.21 8.74
N LEU A 175 6.29 8.44 8.35
CA LEU A 175 7.34 8.67 7.35
C LEU A 175 8.73 8.28 7.86
N LYS A 176 9.03 8.46 9.16
CA LYS A 176 10.23 7.92 9.80
C LYS A 176 10.23 6.39 9.80
N GLY A 177 9.09 5.77 10.14
CA GLY A 177 8.91 4.32 10.07
C GLY A 177 9.19 3.77 8.68
N ALA A 178 8.65 4.42 7.64
CA ALA A 178 8.93 4.09 6.24
C ALA A 178 10.43 4.19 5.91
N LEU A 179 11.08 5.29 6.32
CA LEU A 179 12.51 5.52 6.09
C LEU A 179 13.36 4.41 6.72
N ILE A 180 13.09 4.06 7.98
CA ILE A 180 13.80 3.00 8.71
C ILE A 180 13.64 1.65 8.01
N LEU A 181 12.41 1.29 7.61
CA LEU A 181 12.13 0.02 6.94
C LEU A 181 12.72 -0.03 5.52
N TYR A 182 12.71 1.06 4.76
CA TYR A 182 13.40 1.13 3.46
C TYR A 182 14.92 0.99 3.62
N HIS A 183 15.49 1.58 4.67
CA HIS A 183 16.91 1.44 4.98
C HIS A 183 17.27 0.01 5.38
N SER A 184 16.51 -0.62 6.29
CA SER A 184 16.76 -2.01 6.70
C SER A 184 16.59 -3.00 5.55
N TRP A 185 15.64 -2.73 4.63
CA TRP A 185 15.46 -3.52 3.41
C TRP A 185 16.56 -3.30 2.36
N GLY A 186 17.37 -2.24 2.48
CA GLY A 186 18.46 -1.93 1.54
C GLY A 186 18.05 -1.08 0.33
N ALA A 187 16.88 -0.47 0.35
CA ALA A 187 16.37 0.40 -0.73
C ALA A 187 16.98 1.81 -0.67
N LYS A 188 18.32 1.93 -0.80
CA LYS A 188 19.06 3.18 -0.64
C LYS A 188 18.54 4.33 -1.51
N GLY A 189 18.18 4.06 -2.77
CA GLY A 189 17.63 5.07 -3.66
C GLY A 189 16.31 5.67 -3.15
N LYS A 190 15.46 4.83 -2.54
CA LYS A 190 14.20 5.28 -1.92
C LYS A 190 14.45 6.06 -0.63
N VAL A 191 15.42 5.66 0.19
CA VAL A 191 15.85 6.41 1.38
C VAL A 191 16.29 7.82 0.99
N SER A 192 17.19 7.95 0.01
CA SER A 192 17.63 9.26 -0.48
C SER A 192 16.48 10.11 -1.02
N GLN A 193 15.55 9.51 -1.78
CA GLN A 193 14.36 10.20 -2.27
C GLN A 193 13.50 10.75 -1.12
N LEU A 194 13.32 9.99 -0.03
CA LEU A 194 12.54 10.43 1.13
C LEU A 194 13.24 11.56 1.89
N GLU A 195 14.56 11.47 2.13
CA GLU A 195 15.34 12.53 2.80
C GLU A 195 15.43 13.84 1.99
N GLU A 196 15.41 13.73 0.65
CA GLU A 196 15.37 14.88 -0.25
C GLU A 196 13.98 15.53 -0.21
N ARG A 197 12.92 14.72 -0.31
CA ARG A 197 11.53 15.18 -0.34
C ARG A 197 11.07 15.76 0.99
N TYR A 198 11.54 15.20 2.11
CA TYR A 198 11.11 15.57 3.46
C TYR A 198 12.32 15.92 4.33
N SER A 199 12.63 17.21 4.43
CA SER A 199 13.83 17.70 5.13
C SER A 199 13.92 17.27 6.60
N PHE A 200 12.79 17.07 7.27
CA PHE A 200 12.73 16.59 8.66
C PHE A 200 13.17 15.12 8.84
N LEU A 201 13.28 14.35 7.75
CA LEU A 201 13.78 12.98 7.78
C LEU A 201 15.32 12.90 7.76
N ARG A 202 16.02 14.00 7.44
CA ARG A 202 17.47 14.02 7.36
C ARG A 202 18.09 13.72 8.72
N GLY A 203 18.93 12.69 8.78
CA GLY A 203 19.59 12.27 10.02
C GLY A 203 18.70 11.46 10.97
N ALA A 204 17.48 11.07 10.55
CA ALA A 204 16.64 10.17 11.34
C ALA A 204 17.25 8.77 11.48
N ILE A 205 18.07 8.34 10.53
CA ILE A 205 18.86 7.12 10.61
C ILE A 205 20.26 7.46 11.09
N LYS A 206 20.66 6.92 12.26
CA LYS A 206 22.06 6.94 12.69
C LYS A 206 22.85 5.98 11.79
N ARG A 207 23.81 6.54 11.06
CA ARG A 207 24.73 5.78 10.19
C ARG A 207 25.80 5.07 11.01
#